data_AF-A0A955XRX5-F1
#
_entry.id   AF-A0A955XRX5-F1
#
_cell.length_a   1.000
_cell.length_b   1.000
_cell.length_c   1.000
_cell.angle_alpha   90.00
_cell.angle_beta   90.00
_cell.angle_gamma   90.00
#
_symmetry.space_group_name_H-M   'P 1'
#
loop_
_entity.id
_entity.type
_entity.pdbx_description
1 polymer ?
#
loop_
_entity_poly.entity_id
_entity_poly.type
_entity_poly.pdbx_seq_one_letter_code
_entity_poly.pdbx_strand_id
1 'polypeptide(L)'
;MSKLPILLAFVLVSSPAFAQDDTCQAQAECPEDATCECDDDGNVTSATFFEADGETVAERWTMQYEGSNMLSKEIDWNADGVADSVISFSYQGGTLSERELDQDADGIIDVRHEFVLDSQGRIVSETFDHGADGTVEAITTNTYDADGNNVTVSYDIDADGLPDSICTYDPPCPAPYEECGEPTCEEQPEVLREEETVAPDFGYGDDEGSTDDGVENEESAEATE
;
A
#
# COMPACT_ATOMS: atom_id res chain seq x y z
N MET A 1 43.61 -34.28 55.50
CA MET A 1 42.68 -33.13 55.56
C MET A 1 42.36 -32.74 54.14
N SER A 2 41.07 -32.72 53.83
CA SER A 2 40.48 -32.87 52.49
C SER A 2 40.63 -31.61 51.62
N LYS A 3 40.95 -31.79 50.33
CA LYS A 3 40.86 -30.73 49.31
C LYS A 3 39.43 -30.74 48.75
N LEU A 4 38.69 -29.65 48.96
CA LEU A 4 37.38 -29.42 48.36
C LEU A 4 37.56 -28.87 46.93
N PRO A 5 36.89 -29.39 45.89
CA PRO A 5 36.93 -28.77 44.58
C PRO A 5 35.94 -27.59 44.53
N ILE A 6 36.40 -26.47 43.96
CA ILE A 6 35.57 -25.32 43.63
C ILE A 6 34.78 -25.71 42.37
N LEU A 7 33.47 -25.90 42.52
CA LEU A 7 32.56 -26.13 41.41
C LEU A 7 32.24 -24.76 40.79
N LEU A 8 32.80 -24.50 39.61
CA LEU A 8 32.49 -23.31 38.82
C LEU A 8 31.12 -23.51 38.17
N ALA A 9 30.09 -22.87 38.74
CA ALA A 9 28.76 -22.86 38.15
C ALA A 9 28.76 -21.91 36.93
N PHE A 10 28.74 -22.48 35.73
CA PHE A 10 28.39 -21.76 34.51
C PHE A 10 26.90 -21.42 34.59
N VAL A 11 26.58 -20.16 34.83
CA VAL A 11 25.23 -19.63 34.60
C VAL A 11 25.14 -19.42 33.09
N LEU A 12 24.49 -20.37 32.41
CA LEU A 12 23.98 -20.14 31.06
C LEU A 12 22.90 -19.07 31.17
N VAL A 13 23.26 -17.82 30.86
CA VAL A 13 22.25 -16.82 30.49
C VAL A 13 21.79 -17.26 29.11
N SER A 14 20.73 -18.06 29.07
CA SER A 14 19.94 -18.21 27.86
C SER A 14 19.51 -16.80 27.49
N SER A 15 20.11 -16.25 26.44
CA SER A 15 19.47 -15.14 25.74
C SER A 15 18.06 -15.60 25.42
N PRO A 16 17.01 -14.79 25.62
CA PRO A 16 15.74 -15.14 25.02
C PRO A 16 16.05 -15.26 23.52
N ALA A 17 15.89 -16.47 22.99
CA ALA A 17 15.65 -16.63 21.57
C ALA A 17 14.54 -15.63 21.26
N PHE A 18 14.72 -14.84 20.20
CA PHE A 18 13.65 -14.10 19.56
C PHE A 18 12.50 -15.10 19.41
N ALA A 19 11.52 -15.02 20.30
CA ALA A 19 10.32 -15.83 20.14
C ALA A 19 9.60 -15.10 19.03
N GLN A 20 9.67 -15.63 17.81
CA GLN A 20 8.67 -15.32 16.81
C GLN A 20 7.32 -15.50 17.52
N ASP A 21 6.56 -14.43 17.61
CA ASP A 21 5.23 -14.51 18.14
C ASP A 21 4.40 -15.28 17.11
N ASP A 22 4.25 -16.59 17.34
CA ASP A 22 3.50 -17.52 16.47
C ASP A 22 2.04 -17.06 16.25
N THR A 23 1.54 -16.05 16.98
CA THR A 23 0.23 -15.43 16.74
C THR A 23 0.22 -14.56 15.48
N CYS A 24 1.29 -13.82 15.22
CA CYS A 24 1.38 -12.83 14.15
C CYS A 24 1.47 -13.48 12.75
N GLN A 25 2.23 -14.58 12.61
CA GLN A 25 2.34 -15.32 11.35
C GLN A 25 1.15 -16.25 11.04
N ALA A 26 0.21 -16.42 11.99
CA ALA A 26 -0.97 -17.26 11.79
C ALA A 26 -2.18 -16.50 11.19
N GLN A 27 -2.06 -15.18 11.00
CA GLN A 27 -3.09 -14.32 10.44
C GLN A 27 -2.65 -13.82 9.06
N ALA A 28 -3.59 -13.79 8.12
CA ALA A 28 -3.38 -13.43 6.71
C ALA A 28 -2.98 -11.96 6.46
N GLU A 29 -2.48 -11.27 7.49
CA GLU A 29 -2.14 -9.85 7.47
C GLU A 29 -0.62 -9.61 7.50
N CYS A 30 0.19 -10.62 7.84
CA CYS A 30 1.63 -10.55 7.66
C CYS A 30 1.97 -10.98 6.22
N PRO A 31 2.70 -10.15 5.44
CA PRO A 31 3.19 -10.55 4.12
C PRO A 31 4.04 -11.82 4.20
N GLU A 32 3.90 -12.72 3.22
CA GLU A 32 4.57 -14.04 3.26
C GLU A 32 6.11 -13.93 3.30
N ASP A 33 6.67 -12.87 2.72
CA ASP A 33 8.11 -12.62 2.64
C ASP A 33 8.63 -11.64 3.72
N ALA A 34 7.82 -11.35 4.75
CA ALA A 34 8.18 -10.46 5.84
C ALA A 34 8.30 -11.17 7.19
N THR A 35 9.13 -10.59 8.07
CA THR A 35 9.02 -10.85 9.52
C THR A 35 8.20 -9.73 10.16
N CYS A 36 7.11 -10.12 10.84
CA CYS A 36 6.17 -9.17 11.40
C CYS A 36 6.19 -9.14 12.94
N GLU A 37 5.91 -7.95 13.49
CA GLU A 37 5.54 -7.75 14.88
C GLU A 37 4.07 -7.32 14.94
N CYS A 38 3.33 -7.82 15.92
CA CYS A 38 1.90 -7.54 16.09
C CYS A 38 1.61 -6.94 17.48
N ASP A 39 0.51 -6.21 17.60
CA ASP A 39 -0.04 -5.80 18.89
C ASP A 39 -0.87 -6.92 19.57
N ASP A 40 -1.39 -6.65 20.77
CA ASP A 40 -2.20 -7.61 21.54
C ASP A 40 -3.55 -7.96 20.85
N ASP A 41 -4.00 -7.13 19.91
CA ASP A 41 -5.24 -7.33 19.14
C ASP A 41 -4.98 -8.11 17.83
N GLY A 42 -3.71 -8.36 17.51
CA GLY A 42 -3.25 -9.12 16.34
C GLY A 42 -3.02 -8.27 15.09
N ASN A 43 -3.06 -6.95 15.20
CA ASN A 43 -2.72 -6.08 14.07
C ASN A 43 -1.20 -6.06 13.87
N VAL A 44 -0.73 -6.17 12.63
CA VAL A 44 0.69 -6.03 12.31
C VAL A 44 1.11 -4.58 12.54
N THR A 45 2.05 -4.34 13.45
CA THR A 45 2.58 -3.00 13.78
C THR A 45 3.93 -2.71 13.15
N SER A 46 4.65 -3.75 12.74
CA SER A 46 5.89 -3.64 11.97
C SER A 46 6.03 -4.83 11.04
N ALA A 47 6.49 -4.59 9.82
CA ALA A 47 6.90 -5.63 8.87
C ALA A 47 8.32 -5.33 8.39
N THR A 48 9.19 -6.33 8.40
CA THR A 48 10.57 -6.23 7.94
C THR A 48 10.78 -7.19 6.79
N PHE A 49 11.19 -6.65 5.65
CA PHE A 49 11.49 -7.39 4.43
C PHE A 49 12.99 -7.56 4.28
N PHE A 50 13.41 -8.71 3.78
CA PHE A 50 14.81 -9.05 3.64
C PHE A 50 15.17 -9.20 2.17
N GLU A 51 16.41 -8.85 1.86
CA GLU A 51 17.03 -9.16 0.59
C GLU A 51 17.08 -10.68 0.35
N ALA A 52 17.44 -11.09 -0.87
CA ALA A 52 17.55 -12.50 -1.24
C ALA A 52 18.54 -13.32 -0.37
N ASP A 53 19.42 -12.66 0.40
CA ASP A 53 20.32 -13.32 1.35
C ASP A 53 19.64 -13.71 2.67
N GLY A 54 18.46 -13.16 2.96
CA GLY A 54 17.67 -13.41 4.18
C GLY A 54 18.27 -12.83 5.47
N GLU A 55 19.34 -12.03 5.38
CA GLU A 55 20.01 -11.41 6.53
C GLU A 55 20.00 -9.89 6.45
N THR A 56 20.10 -9.34 5.24
CA THR A 56 20.08 -7.91 4.98
C THR A 56 18.64 -7.42 4.92
N VAL A 57 18.30 -6.41 5.71
CA VAL A 57 16.99 -5.78 5.65
C VAL A 57 16.95 -4.91 4.40
N ALA A 58 15.97 -5.17 3.53
CA ALA A 58 15.71 -4.36 2.35
C ALA A 58 14.85 -3.17 2.73
N GLU A 59 13.77 -3.43 3.46
CA GLU A 59 12.71 -2.47 3.71
C GLU A 59 12.04 -2.70 5.07
N ARG A 60 11.47 -1.64 5.64
CA ARG A 60 10.68 -1.70 6.86
C ARG A 60 9.39 -0.91 6.74
N TRP A 61 8.29 -1.53 7.18
CA TRP A 61 7.02 -0.84 7.41
C TRP A 61 6.73 -0.70 8.88
N THR A 62 6.21 0.45 9.28
CA THR A 62 5.67 0.69 10.63
C THR A 62 4.24 1.15 10.53
N MET A 63 3.33 0.50 11.25
CA MET A 63 1.90 0.80 11.20
C MET A 63 1.37 1.15 12.58
N GLN A 64 0.43 2.09 12.62
CA GLN A 64 -0.24 2.52 13.85
C GLN A 64 -1.75 2.30 13.73
N TYR A 65 -2.40 1.91 14.82
CA TYR A 65 -3.82 1.56 14.85
C TYR A 65 -4.57 2.19 16.03
N GLU A 66 -5.86 2.40 15.85
CA GLU A 66 -6.84 2.56 16.93
C GLU A 66 -7.88 1.44 16.82
N GLY A 67 -7.77 0.43 17.71
CA GLY A 67 -8.52 -0.82 17.54
C GLY A 67 -8.06 -1.55 16.29
N SER A 68 -8.97 -1.80 15.34
CA SER A 68 -8.63 -2.42 14.04
C SER A 68 -8.52 -1.41 12.90
N ASN A 69 -8.61 -0.11 13.19
CA ASN A 69 -8.47 0.94 12.17
C ASN A 69 -7.01 1.37 12.09
N MET A 70 -6.36 1.14 10.95
CA MET A 70 -5.00 1.62 10.70
C MET A 70 -5.04 3.13 10.54
N LEU A 71 -4.29 3.88 11.35
CA LEU A 71 -4.21 5.34 11.30
C LEU A 71 -3.06 5.82 10.40
N SER A 72 -1.96 5.08 10.38
CA SER A 72 -0.83 5.40 9.51
C SER A 72 -0.01 4.16 9.14
N LYS A 73 0.67 4.25 8.00
CA LYS A 73 1.71 3.33 7.53
C LYS A 73 2.91 4.17 7.08
N GLU A 74 4.06 3.96 7.71
CA GLU A 74 5.35 4.54 7.34
C GLU A 74 6.16 3.46 6.60
N ILE A 75 6.81 3.84 5.51
CA ILE A 75 7.62 2.94 4.66
C ILE A 75 9.05 3.49 4.60
N ASP A 76 10.01 2.65 4.98
CA ASP A 76 11.46 2.87 4.95
C ASP A 76 12.04 1.88 3.92
N TRP A 77 12.17 2.33 2.67
CA TRP A 77 12.54 1.51 1.49
C TRP A 77 14.00 1.07 1.51
N ASN A 78 14.84 1.75 2.29
CA ASN A 78 16.28 1.54 2.35
C ASN A 78 16.76 1.03 3.71
N ALA A 79 15.81 0.79 4.62
CA ALA A 79 16.00 0.32 5.98
C ALA A 79 16.95 1.18 6.85
N ASP A 80 17.13 2.46 6.55
CA ASP A 80 18.04 3.36 7.28
C ASP A 80 17.45 3.88 8.61
N GLY A 81 16.18 3.57 8.87
CA GLY A 81 15.43 3.95 10.06
C GLY A 81 14.73 5.29 9.97
N VAL A 82 14.69 5.90 8.79
CA VAL A 82 13.89 7.08 8.45
C VAL A 82 12.85 6.64 7.42
N ALA A 83 11.59 7.04 7.63
CA ALA A 83 10.56 6.80 6.63
C ALA A 83 10.86 7.60 5.36
N ASP A 84 10.72 6.96 4.21
CA ASP A 84 10.78 7.57 2.89
C ASP A 84 9.38 8.00 2.42
N SER A 85 8.31 7.36 2.93
CA SER A 85 6.93 7.77 2.68
C SER A 85 6.00 7.46 3.85
N VAL A 86 4.91 8.22 3.95
CA VAL A 86 3.89 8.08 4.99
C VAL A 86 2.50 8.10 4.37
N ILE A 87 1.70 7.10 4.71
CA ILE A 87 0.28 7.02 4.38
C ILE A 87 -0.53 7.24 5.66
N SER A 88 -1.48 8.18 5.63
CA SER A 88 -2.39 8.43 6.75
C SER A 88 -3.83 8.10 6.37
N PHE A 89 -4.61 7.61 7.33
CA PHE A 89 -5.98 7.18 7.11
C PHE A 89 -6.92 7.82 8.13
N SER A 90 -8.04 8.35 7.63
CA SER A 90 -9.09 8.96 8.44
C SER A 90 -10.39 8.18 8.30
N TYR A 91 -11.14 8.10 9.40
CA TYR A 91 -12.39 7.34 9.46
C TYR A 91 -13.54 8.21 9.96
N GLN A 92 -14.70 8.10 9.32
CA GLN A 92 -15.94 8.73 9.75
C GLN A 92 -16.96 7.65 10.12
N GLY A 93 -17.39 7.64 11.38
CA GLY A 93 -18.36 6.64 11.86
C GLY A 93 -17.85 5.20 11.84
N GLY A 94 -16.53 5.00 11.81
CA GLY A 94 -15.88 3.69 11.73
C GLY A 94 -15.68 3.17 10.30
N THR A 95 -15.92 4.00 9.29
CA THR A 95 -15.70 3.69 7.88
C THR A 95 -14.61 4.59 7.33
N LEU A 96 -13.70 4.03 6.51
CA LEU A 96 -12.64 4.81 5.85
C LEU A 96 -13.28 5.96 5.09
N SER A 97 -12.83 7.18 5.33
CA SER A 97 -13.34 8.37 4.63
C SER A 97 -12.25 9.08 3.84
N GLU A 98 -10.99 8.90 4.18
CA GLU A 98 -9.90 9.59 3.52
C GLU A 98 -8.57 8.82 3.69
N ARG A 99 -7.71 8.96 2.69
CA ARG A 99 -6.33 8.50 2.64
C ARG A 99 -5.45 9.64 2.15
N GLU A 100 -4.40 9.95 2.89
CA GLU A 100 -3.39 10.95 2.53
C GLU A 100 -2.04 10.28 2.31
N LEU A 101 -1.27 10.76 1.34
CA LEU A 101 0.05 10.26 1.02
C LEU A 101 1.05 11.42 1.05
N ASP A 102 2.09 11.26 1.86
CA ASP A 102 3.32 12.06 1.90
C ASP A 102 4.42 11.17 1.30
N GLN A 103 4.75 11.42 0.04
CA GLN A 103 5.56 10.51 -0.79
C GLN A 103 7.05 10.61 -0.49
N ASP A 104 7.50 11.71 0.11
CA ASP A 104 8.90 11.95 0.46
C ASP A 104 9.15 12.14 1.96
N ALA A 105 8.10 11.92 2.78
CA ALA A 105 8.08 12.00 4.23
C ALA A 105 8.55 13.36 4.77
N ASP A 106 8.33 14.45 4.03
CA ASP A 106 8.72 15.80 4.45
C ASP A 106 7.70 16.46 5.41
N GLY A 107 6.55 15.82 5.62
CA GLY A 107 5.44 16.25 6.46
C GLY A 107 4.40 17.11 5.72
N ILE A 108 4.51 17.25 4.41
CA ILE A 108 3.52 17.87 3.53
C ILE A 108 2.83 16.75 2.76
N ILE A 109 1.50 16.78 2.71
CA ILE A 109 0.74 15.78 1.94
C ILE A 109 0.85 16.12 0.46
N ASP A 110 1.26 15.14 -0.35
CA ASP A 110 1.32 15.24 -1.80
C ASP A 110 0.02 14.83 -2.46
N VAL A 111 -0.71 13.88 -1.89
CA VAL A 111 -1.94 13.36 -2.48
C VAL A 111 -2.99 13.11 -1.40
N ARG A 112 -4.22 13.52 -1.67
CA ARG A 112 -5.40 13.20 -0.86
C ARG A 112 -6.43 12.45 -1.69
N HIS A 113 -6.94 11.36 -1.14
CA HIS A 113 -8.11 10.66 -1.62
C HIS A 113 -9.24 10.77 -0.59
N GLU A 114 -10.45 11.11 -1.01
CA GLU A 114 -11.65 11.01 -0.18
C GLU A 114 -12.59 9.93 -0.70
N PHE A 115 -13.21 9.19 0.21
CA PHE A 115 -14.07 8.06 -0.14
C PHE A 115 -15.50 8.25 0.36
N VAL A 116 -16.44 7.91 -0.51
CA VAL A 116 -17.83 7.68 -0.14
C VAL A 116 -18.13 6.21 -0.27
N LEU A 117 -18.59 5.60 0.83
CA LEU A 117 -18.92 4.19 0.88
C LEU A 117 -20.42 3.99 1.02
N ASP A 118 -20.93 2.91 0.45
CA ASP A 118 -22.30 2.50 0.64
C ASP A 118 -22.50 1.78 1.99
N SER A 119 -23.73 1.35 2.28
CA SER A 119 -24.05 0.68 3.55
C SER A 119 -23.39 -0.70 3.73
N GLN A 120 -22.75 -1.23 2.69
CA GLN A 120 -22.02 -2.50 2.71
C GLN A 120 -20.50 -2.28 2.78
N GLY A 121 -20.04 -1.02 2.87
CA GLY A 121 -18.62 -0.69 2.91
C GLY A 121 -17.93 -0.74 1.56
N ARG A 122 -18.68 -0.63 0.45
CA ARG A 122 -18.11 -0.59 -0.91
C ARG A 122 -17.94 0.86 -1.34
N ILE A 123 -16.81 1.18 -1.97
CA ILE A 123 -16.51 2.53 -2.49
C ILE A 123 -17.47 2.83 -3.64
N VAL A 124 -18.38 3.78 -3.44
CA VAL A 124 -19.25 4.31 -4.50
C VAL A 124 -18.65 5.53 -5.18
N SER A 125 -17.80 6.27 -4.48
CA SER A 125 -17.05 7.39 -5.08
C SER A 125 -15.70 7.57 -4.39
N GLU A 126 -14.70 7.92 -5.18
CA GLU A 126 -13.36 8.32 -4.76
C GLU A 126 -13.00 9.63 -5.46
N THR A 127 -12.50 10.60 -4.70
CA THR A 127 -11.89 11.82 -5.26
C THR A 127 -10.38 11.73 -5.19
N PHE A 128 -9.71 12.46 -6.07
CA PHE A 128 -8.27 12.59 -6.13
C PHE A 128 -7.87 14.06 -6.15
N ASP A 129 -7.14 14.49 -5.13
CA ASP A 129 -6.57 15.84 -4.96
C ASP A 129 -5.05 15.71 -4.94
N HIS A 130 -4.42 16.01 -6.07
CA HIS A 130 -2.97 16.02 -6.26
C HIS A 130 -2.40 17.37 -5.86
N GLY A 131 -1.51 17.35 -4.89
CA GLY A 131 -0.98 18.50 -4.17
C GLY A 131 -1.70 18.78 -2.85
N ALA A 132 -2.76 18.01 -2.55
CA ALA A 132 -3.59 18.13 -1.35
C ALA A 132 -4.02 19.57 -1.04
N ASP A 133 -4.34 20.34 -2.08
CA ASP A 133 -4.60 21.78 -1.98
C ASP A 133 -6.09 22.13 -1.77
N GLY A 134 -6.93 21.09 -1.76
CA GLY A 134 -8.39 21.17 -1.62
C GLY A 134 -9.13 21.29 -2.95
N THR A 135 -8.41 21.28 -4.07
CA THR A 135 -8.97 21.16 -5.42
C THR A 135 -8.96 19.69 -5.81
N VAL A 136 -10.10 19.16 -6.24
CA VAL A 136 -10.16 17.80 -6.76
C VAL A 136 -9.85 17.86 -8.25
N GLU A 137 -8.91 17.04 -8.71
CA GLU A 137 -8.59 16.91 -10.13
C GLU A 137 -9.40 15.80 -10.79
N ALA A 138 -9.72 14.73 -10.05
CA ALA A 138 -10.45 13.61 -10.62
C ALA A 138 -11.44 12.97 -9.64
N ILE A 139 -12.49 12.39 -10.21
CA ILE A 139 -13.53 11.65 -9.49
C ILE A 139 -13.78 10.32 -10.19
N THR A 140 -13.64 9.23 -9.43
CA THR A 140 -14.06 7.90 -9.85
C THR A 140 -15.38 7.56 -9.15
N THR A 141 -16.35 7.03 -9.89
CA THR A 141 -17.64 6.57 -9.34
C THR A 141 -17.91 5.13 -9.76
N ASN A 142 -18.29 4.30 -8.79
CA ASN A 142 -18.61 2.88 -9.01
C ASN A 142 -20.10 2.63 -8.80
N THR A 143 -20.66 1.71 -9.59
CA THR A 143 -22.00 1.17 -9.34
C THR A 143 -21.96 -0.35 -9.19
N TYR A 144 -22.86 -0.86 -8.36
CA TYR A 144 -22.90 -2.27 -8.03
C TYR A 144 -24.29 -2.85 -8.24
N ASP A 145 -24.34 -4.13 -8.59
CA ASP A 145 -25.57 -4.90 -8.60
C ASP A 145 -26.01 -5.29 -7.17
N ALA A 146 -27.13 -6.01 -7.11
CA ALA A 146 -27.71 -6.48 -5.86
C ALA A 146 -26.90 -7.60 -5.18
N ASP A 147 -26.05 -8.29 -5.93
CA ASP A 147 -25.25 -9.41 -5.44
C ASP A 147 -23.88 -8.96 -4.90
N GLY A 148 -23.48 -7.72 -5.18
CA GLY A 148 -22.20 -7.21 -4.71
C GLY A 148 -21.27 -6.73 -5.81
N ASN A 149 -21.53 -7.13 -7.06
CA ASN A 149 -20.57 -7.04 -8.15
C ASN A 149 -20.56 -5.65 -8.78
N ASN A 150 -19.38 -5.16 -9.15
CA ASN A 150 -19.22 -3.89 -9.84
C ASN A 150 -19.75 -4.03 -11.28
N VAL A 151 -20.68 -3.16 -11.65
CA VAL A 151 -21.33 -3.13 -12.95
C VAL A 151 -20.71 -2.06 -13.83
N THR A 152 -20.43 -0.88 -13.26
CA THR A 152 -19.84 0.24 -14.00
C THR A 152 -18.85 1.01 -13.14
N VAL A 153 -17.80 1.49 -13.78
CA VAL A 153 -16.93 2.56 -13.27
C VAL A 153 -17.01 3.75 -14.21
N SER A 154 -17.09 4.96 -13.68
CA SER A 154 -17.01 6.19 -14.47
C SER A 154 -15.88 7.06 -13.96
N TYR A 155 -15.18 7.69 -14.90
CA TYR A 155 -14.07 8.58 -14.63
C TYR A 155 -14.41 9.99 -15.12
N ASP A 156 -14.31 10.94 -14.19
CA ASP A 156 -14.36 12.38 -14.42
C ASP A 156 -12.95 12.90 -14.11
N ILE A 157 -12.15 13.14 -15.13
CA ILE A 157 -10.71 13.41 -15.01
C ILE A 157 -10.38 14.90 -14.91
N ASP A 158 -11.39 15.76 -14.94
CA ASP A 158 -11.26 17.20 -14.69
C ASP A 158 -12.16 17.73 -13.56
N ALA A 159 -12.84 16.81 -12.88
CA ALA A 159 -13.73 17.03 -11.74
C ALA A 159 -14.84 18.07 -12.02
N ASP A 160 -15.32 18.16 -13.27
CA ASP A 160 -16.37 19.10 -13.64
C ASP A 160 -17.80 18.63 -13.27
N GLY A 161 -17.91 17.38 -12.81
CA GLY A 161 -19.14 16.71 -12.41
C GLY A 161 -19.80 15.91 -13.54
N LEU A 162 -19.19 15.84 -14.72
CA LEU A 162 -19.60 15.00 -15.84
C LEU A 162 -18.51 13.97 -16.13
N PRO A 163 -18.83 12.66 -16.15
CA PRO A 163 -17.84 11.65 -16.49
C PRO A 163 -17.41 11.76 -17.95
N ASP A 164 -16.10 11.81 -18.19
CA ASP A 164 -15.46 11.72 -19.50
C ASP A 164 -15.62 10.33 -20.11
N SER A 165 -15.52 9.29 -19.27
CA SER A 165 -15.65 7.91 -19.71
C SER A 165 -16.47 7.09 -18.73
N ILE A 166 -17.23 6.14 -19.29
CA ILE A 166 -17.99 5.16 -18.52
C ILE A 166 -17.62 3.78 -19.02
N CYS A 167 -17.11 2.95 -18.13
CA CYS A 167 -16.73 1.58 -18.40
C CYS A 167 -17.72 0.62 -17.76
N THR A 168 -18.12 -0.41 -18.51
CA THR A 168 -19.07 -1.43 -18.08
C THR A 168 -18.43 -2.81 -18.08
N TYR A 169 -18.64 -3.54 -16.99
CA TYR A 169 -18.26 -4.95 -16.87
C TYR A 169 -19.37 -5.86 -17.40
N ASP A 170 -19.03 -6.75 -18.34
CA ASP A 170 -19.92 -7.81 -18.82
C ASP A 170 -19.14 -9.15 -18.90
N PRO A 171 -19.33 -10.07 -17.92
CA PRO A 171 -20.26 -9.98 -16.80
C PRO A 171 -19.81 -8.98 -15.70
N PRO A 172 -20.70 -8.57 -14.76
CA PRO A 172 -20.32 -7.77 -13.60
C PRO A 172 -19.14 -8.36 -12.83
N CYS A 173 -18.23 -7.50 -12.35
CA CYS A 173 -16.99 -7.89 -11.69
C CYS A 173 -17.23 -8.17 -10.18
N PRO A 174 -17.03 -9.41 -9.69
CA PRO A 174 -17.10 -9.71 -8.26
C PRO A 174 -15.87 -9.15 -7.52
N ALA A 175 -16.00 -8.92 -6.21
CA ALA A 175 -14.85 -8.69 -5.34
C ALA A 175 -14.24 -10.03 -4.89
N PRO A 176 -12.90 -10.16 -4.77
CA PRO A 176 -11.86 -9.17 -5.11
C PRO A 176 -11.67 -9.00 -6.62
N TYR A 177 -11.38 -7.77 -7.06
CA TYR A 177 -11.37 -7.34 -8.46
C TYR A 177 -10.30 -8.03 -9.35
N GLU A 178 -9.42 -8.85 -8.76
CA GLU A 178 -8.37 -9.60 -9.45
C GLU A 178 -8.89 -10.69 -10.41
N GLU A 179 -10.16 -11.09 -10.28
CA GLU A 179 -10.74 -12.14 -11.11
C GLU A 179 -11.51 -11.62 -12.34
N CYS A 180 -11.61 -10.30 -12.54
CA CYS A 180 -12.36 -9.75 -13.67
C CYS A 180 -11.48 -9.27 -14.83
N GLY A 181 -12.04 -9.35 -16.05
CA GLY A 181 -11.41 -8.79 -17.23
C GLY A 181 -11.63 -7.28 -17.34
N GLU A 182 -10.86 -6.65 -18.22
CA GLU A 182 -10.98 -5.22 -18.53
C GLU A 182 -12.42 -4.84 -18.91
N PRO A 183 -13.00 -3.78 -18.32
CA PRO A 183 -14.32 -3.32 -18.69
C PRO A 183 -14.31 -2.69 -20.08
N THR A 184 -15.47 -2.64 -20.72
CA THR A 184 -15.64 -1.93 -21.99
C THR A 184 -15.97 -0.46 -21.74
N CYS A 185 -15.11 0.45 -22.18
CA CYS A 185 -15.24 1.90 -21.96
C CYS A 185 -15.84 2.63 -23.16
N GLU A 186 -16.75 3.56 -22.88
CA GLU A 186 -17.30 4.51 -23.83
C GLU A 186 -17.01 5.95 -23.38
N GLU A 187 -16.26 6.68 -24.21
CA GLU A 187 -16.06 8.12 -24.08
C GLU A 187 -17.40 8.85 -24.25
N GLN A 188 -17.69 9.79 -23.36
CA GLN A 188 -18.96 10.51 -23.37
C GLN A 188 -18.93 11.70 -24.35
N PRO A 189 -19.93 11.84 -25.23
CA PRO A 189 -19.87 12.70 -26.41
C PRO A 189 -19.93 14.22 -26.17
N GLU A 190 -19.93 14.71 -24.93
CA GLU A 190 -19.94 16.16 -24.63
C GLU A 190 -18.57 16.74 -24.28
N VAL A 191 -17.50 15.96 -24.19
CA VAL A 191 -16.15 16.48 -23.87
C VAL A 191 -15.26 16.53 -25.11
N LEU A 192 -15.61 17.38 -26.09
CA LEU A 192 -14.64 17.81 -27.10
C LEU A 192 -13.69 18.83 -26.46
N ARG A 193 -12.61 18.38 -25.83
CA ARG A 193 -11.46 19.23 -25.50
C ARG A 193 -10.25 18.85 -26.34
N GLU A 194 -9.70 19.86 -27.01
CA GLU A 194 -8.47 19.79 -27.78
C GLU A 194 -7.32 19.46 -26.82
N GLU A 195 -6.75 18.27 -27.02
CA GLU A 195 -5.44 17.76 -26.56
C GLU A 195 -4.80 18.40 -25.33
N GLU A 196 -4.90 17.71 -24.19
CA GLU A 196 -3.71 17.38 -23.39
C GLU A 196 -4.01 16.10 -22.59
N THR A 197 -3.62 14.95 -23.14
CA THR A 197 -3.81 13.65 -22.50
C THR A 197 -2.83 13.49 -21.35
N VAL A 198 -3.33 13.61 -20.12
CA VAL A 198 -2.77 12.88 -18.99
C VAL A 198 -3.93 12.10 -18.40
N ALA A 199 -4.04 10.83 -18.78
CA ALA A 199 -4.84 9.92 -17.98
C ALA A 199 -4.21 9.95 -16.58
N PRO A 200 -4.95 10.23 -15.50
CA PRO A 200 -4.44 9.96 -14.17
C PRO A 200 -4.07 8.48 -14.17
N ASP A 201 -2.81 8.20 -13.84
CA ASP A 201 -2.38 6.86 -13.51
C ASP A 201 -3.20 6.46 -12.29
N PHE A 202 -4.31 5.75 -12.52
CA PHE A 202 -5.06 5.10 -11.46
C PHE A 202 -4.16 3.98 -10.96
N GLY A 203 -3.16 4.36 -10.17
CA GLY A 203 -2.33 3.47 -9.40
C GLY A 203 -3.24 2.71 -8.45
N TYR A 204 -3.83 1.63 -8.94
CA TYR A 204 -3.76 0.38 -8.22
C TYR A 204 -2.27 0.08 -8.08
N GLY A 205 -1.65 0.74 -7.10
CA GLY A 205 -0.35 0.36 -6.60
C GLY A 205 -0.56 -0.95 -5.87
N ASP A 206 -0.66 -2.02 -6.65
CA ASP A 206 0.12 -3.18 -6.29
C ASP A 206 1.54 -2.67 -6.17
N ASP A 207 1.98 -2.73 -4.92
CA ASP A 207 3.33 -2.59 -4.45
C ASP A 207 4.22 -3.65 -5.11
N GLU A 208 4.41 -3.52 -6.42
CA GLU A 208 5.35 -4.32 -7.18
C GLU A 208 6.66 -3.56 -7.16
N GLY A 209 7.53 -4.01 -6.24
CA GLY A 209 8.89 -3.58 -6.11
C GLY A 209 9.55 -3.35 -7.47
N SER A 210 10.02 -2.12 -7.66
CA SER A 210 10.89 -1.75 -8.76
C SER A 210 12.09 -2.70 -8.79
N THR A 211 12.05 -3.67 -9.69
CA THR A 211 13.23 -4.43 -10.11
C THR A 211 14.14 -3.48 -10.89
N ASP A 212 15.16 -2.95 -10.22
CA ASP A 212 16.31 -2.32 -10.89
C ASP A 212 17.14 -3.42 -11.57
N ASP A 213 16.70 -3.80 -12.76
CA ASP A 213 17.50 -4.58 -13.71
C ASP A 213 18.61 -3.68 -14.29
N GLY A 214 19.80 -3.81 -13.69
CA GLY A 214 21.08 -3.89 -14.36
C GLY A 214 21.34 -2.93 -15.53
N VAL A 215 22.03 -1.82 -15.26
CA VAL A 215 22.90 -1.20 -16.27
C VAL A 215 24.27 -1.87 -16.20
N GLU A 216 24.44 -2.93 -17.01
CA GLU A 216 25.76 -3.32 -17.51
C GLU A 216 26.31 -2.16 -18.34
N ASN A 217 27.34 -1.48 -17.84
CA ASN A 217 28.15 -0.60 -18.67
C ASN A 217 29.36 -1.38 -19.16
N GLU A 218 29.31 -1.77 -20.43
CA GLU A 218 30.44 -2.31 -21.18
C GLU A 218 31.58 -1.29 -21.19
N GLU A 219 32.70 -1.59 -20.52
CA GLU A 219 33.98 -0.99 -20.88
C GLU A 219 34.89 -2.08 -21.46
N SER A 220 34.82 -2.25 -22.78
CA SER A 220 35.78 -3.06 -23.54
C SER A 220 36.77 -2.15 -24.29
N ALA A 221 38.00 -2.15 -23.76
CA ALA A 221 39.29 -2.07 -24.43
C ALA A 221 39.60 -0.97 -25.47
N GLU A 222 40.63 -0.17 -25.17
CA GLU A 222 41.68 0.11 -26.15
C GLU A 222 43.08 -0.08 -25.53
N ALA A 223 43.82 -1.02 -26.09
CA ALA A 223 45.26 -1.17 -25.93
C ALA A 223 45.94 -0.68 -27.22
N THR A 224 46.75 0.37 -27.10
CA THR A 224 47.83 0.82 -28.01
C THR A 224 48.76 1.69 -27.14
N GLU A 225 50.08 1.59 -27.06
CA GLU A 225 51.17 0.83 -27.68
C GLU A 225 52.19 0.47 -26.58
#